data_AF-E7N979-F1
#
_entry.id   AF-E7N979-F1
#
_cell.length_a   1.000
_cell.length_b   1.000
_cell.length_c   1.000
_cell.angle_alpha   90.00
_cell.angle_beta   90.00
_cell.angle_gamma   90.00
#
_symmetry.space_group_name_H-M   'P 1'
#
loop_
_entity.id
_entity.type
_entity.pdbx_description
1 polymer ?
#
loop_
_entity_poly.entity_id
_entity_poly.type
_entity_poly.pdbx_seq_one_letter_code
_entity_poly.pdbx_strand_id
1 'polypeptide(L)'
;MRSHPDAIGGSGGEWGECEGVVNSVLILRDQTLFRFQPRQRRIMAGLLMGMTQVEIARQEKVSQQAVSEFARSAGSSLLEVQKLLGGLSGRGEGE
;
A
#
# COMPACT_ATOMS: atom_id res chain seq x y z
N MET A 1 19.85 31.60 -22.85
CA MET A 1 19.97 30.13 -23.00
C MET A 1 18.55 29.56 -23.01
N ARG A 2 17.96 29.27 -24.17
CA ARG A 2 16.68 28.55 -24.24
C ARG A 2 17.00 27.08 -24.14
N SER A 3 16.68 26.46 -23.01
CA SER A 3 16.77 25.00 -22.89
C SER A 3 15.65 24.41 -23.73
N HIS A 4 16.05 23.86 -24.87
CA HIS A 4 15.24 22.97 -25.68
C HIS A 4 15.06 21.68 -24.86
N PRO A 5 13.84 21.29 -24.46
CA PRO A 5 13.65 19.93 -23.97
C PRO A 5 13.73 19.04 -25.21
N ASP A 6 14.86 18.34 -25.35
CA ASP A 6 14.95 17.23 -26.28
C ASP A 6 13.85 16.25 -25.93
N ALA A 7 12.91 16.13 -26.87
CA ALA A 7 11.86 15.14 -26.85
C ALA A 7 12.54 13.76 -26.83
N ILE A 8 12.65 13.15 -25.65
CA ILE A 8 12.87 11.72 -25.54
C ILE A 8 11.58 11.06 -26.04
N GLY A 9 11.64 10.63 -27.30
CA GLY A 9 10.58 9.91 -27.97
C GLY A 9 10.24 8.61 -27.26
N GLY A 10 8.94 8.38 -27.09
CA GLY A 10 8.32 7.08 -27.31
C GLY A 10 8.69 5.96 -26.33
N SER A 11 8.66 6.23 -25.02
CA SER A 11 8.49 5.22 -23.95
C SER A 11 8.33 5.85 -22.56
N GLY A 12 8.49 7.18 -22.41
CA GLY A 12 8.36 7.85 -21.10
C GLY A 12 6.93 8.13 -20.64
N GLY A 13 5.95 8.12 -21.55
CA GLY A 13 4.55 8.46 -21.25
C GLY A 13 3.86 7.40 -20.39
N GLU A 14 3.93 6.14 -20.80
CA GLU A 14 3.29 5.02 -20.10
C GLU A 14 3.91 4.76 -18.71
N TRP A 15 5.24 4.87 -18.61
CA TRP A 15 5.95 4.74 -17.33
C TRP A 15 5.67 5.93 -16.41
N GLY A 16 5.58 7.15 -16.94
CA GLY A 16 5.21 8.34 -16.18
C GLY A 16 3.75 8.33 -15.69
N GLU A 17 2.82 7.78 -16.47
CA GLU A 17 1.43 7.56 -16.05
C GLU A 17 1.35 6.51 -14.93
N CYS A 18 2.04 5.38 -15.09
CA CYS A 18 2.16 4.36 -14.03
C CYS A 18 2.78 4.94 -12.75
N GLU A 19 3.87 5.71 -12.86
CA GLU A 19 4.50 6.38 -11.73
C GLU A 19 3.53 7.35 -11.04
N GLY A 20 2.80 8.16 -11.81
CA GLY A 20 1.79 9.09 -11.29
C GLY A 20 0.68 8.37 -10.52
N VAL A 21 0.21 7.22 -11.00
CA VAL A 21 -0.78 6.39 -10.31
C VAL A 21 -0.21 5.81 -9.02
N VAL A 22 0.98 5.20 -9.07
CA VAL A 22 1.64 4.62 -7.87
C VAL A 22 1.86 5.70 -6.81
N ASN A 23 2.39 6.86 -7.18
CA ASN A 23 2.59 7.99 -6.26
C ASN A 23 1.27 8.46 -5.65
N SER A 24 0.22 8.58 -6.46
CA SER A 24 -1.11 8.96 -5.97
C SER A 24 -1.66 7.95 -4.95
N VAL A 25 -1.48 6.64 -5.20
CA VAL A 25 -1.89 5.58 -4.27
C VAL A 25 -1.10 5.63 -2.97
N LEU A 26 0.22 5.88 -3.02
CA LEU A 26 1.06 6.02 -1.83
C LEU A 26 0.64 7.23 -0.97
N ILE A 27 0.30 8.35 -1.59
CA ILE A 27 -0.23 9.53 -0.88
C ILE A 27 -1.56 9.19 -0.19
N LEU A 28 -2.49 8.52 -0.88
CA LEU A 28 -3.77 8.12 -0.30
C LEU A 28 -3.60 7.11 0.85
N ARG A 29 -2.64 6.18 0.73
CA ARG A 29 -2.26 5.27 1.80
C ARG A 29 -1.81 6.04 3.03
N ASP A 30 -0.90 6.99 2.86
CA ASP A 30 -0.31 7.73 3.97
C ASP A 30 -1.35 8.62 4.67
N GLN A 31 -2.25 9.25 3.91
CA GLN A 31 -3.40 9.98 4.47
C GLN A 31 -4.33 9.06 5.27
N THR A 32 -4.60 7.85 4.77
CA THR A 32 -5.44 6.87 5.46
C THR A 32 -4.78 6.41 6.76
N LEU A 33 -3.49 6.07 6.71
CA LEU A 33 -2.71 5.66 7.89
C LEU A 33 -2.63 6.78 8.94
N PHE A 34 -2.55 8.04 8.52
CA PHE A 34 -2.55 9.18 9.44
C PHE A 34 -3.83 9.27 10.28
N ARG A 35 -4.98 8.84 9.72
CA ARG A 35 -6.29 8.84 10.42
C ARG A 35 -6.43 7.71 11.44
N PHE A 36 -5.61 6.67 11.37
CA PHE A 36 -5.65 5.57 12.33
C PHE A 36 -5.07 5.97 13.68
N GLN A 37 -5.65 5.43 14.75
CA GLN A 37 -5.04 5.53 16.08
C GLN A 37 -3.69 4.80 16.13
N PRO A 38 -2.77 5.16 17.06
CA PRO A 38 -1.45 4.52 17.14
C PRO A 38 -1.49 2.99 17.18
N ARG A 39 -2.45 2.40 17.90
CA ARG A 39 -2.65 0.95 17.94
C ARG A 39 -3.09 0.37 16.60
N GLN A 40 -4.06 0.99 15.95
CA GLN A 40 -4.55 0.58 14.63
C GLN A 40 -3.45 0.65 13.57
N ARG A 41 -2.55 1.64 13.64
CA ARG A 41 -1.37 1.71 12.78
C ARG A 41 -0.43 0.52 12.97
N ARG A 42 -0.19 0.09 14.21
CA ARG A 42 0.65 -1.09 14.49
C ARG A 42 -0.03 -2.39 14.04
N ILE A 43 -1.34 -2.53 14.26
CA ILE A 43 -2.12 -3.66 13.73
C ILE A 43 -2.01 -3.72 12.20
N MET A 44 -2.26 -2.59 11.52
CA MET A 44 -2.15 -2.49 10.07
C MET A 44 -0.73 -2.82 9.59
N ALA A 45 0.30 -2.30 10.24
CA ALA A 45 1.70 -2.60 9.91
C ALA A 45 2.00 -4.10 10.01
N GLY A 46 1.54 -4.77 11.08
CA GLY A 46 1.68 -6.22 11.22
C GLY A 46 0.99 -6.99 10.08
N LEU A 47 -0.23 -6.61 9.73
CA LEU A 47 -0.97 -7.24 8.63
C LEU A 47 -0.26 -7.05 7.28
N LEU A 48 0.24 -5.85 6.99
CA LEU A 48 0.97 -5.55 5.75
C LEU A 48 2.33 -6.25 5.68
N MET A 49 2.96 -6.52 6.83
CA MET A 49 4.19 -7.31 6.92
C MET A 49 3.96 -8.83 6.88
N GLY A 50 2.71 -9.28 6.74
CA GLY A 50 2.37 -10.71 6.67
C GLY A 50 2.32 -11.43 8.02
N MET A 51 2.31 -10.70 9.14
CA MET A 51 2.09 -11.31 10.46
C MET A 51 0.67 -11.87 10.56
N THR A 52 0.52 -12.96 11.29
CA THR A 52 -0.81 -13.55 11.53
C THR A 52 -1.61 -12.67 12.49
N GLN A 53 -2.95 -12.73 12.38
CA GLN A 53 -3.83 -11.98 13.28
C GLN A 53 -3.67 -12.38 14.75
N VAL A 54 -3.26 -13.62 15.02
CA VAL A 54 -3.01 -14.13 16.37
C VAL A 54 -1.74 -13.51 16.96
N GLU A 55 -0.66 -13.42 16.18
CA GLU A 55 0.59 -12.78 16.61
C GLU A 55 0.37 -11.29 16.92
N ILE A 56 -0.34 -10.59 16.04
CA ILE A 56 -0.67 -9.18 16.22
C ILE A 56 -1.55 -8.98 17.46
N ALA A 57 -2.56 -9.84 17.65
CA ALA A 57 -3.44 -9.79 18.82
C ALA A 57 -2.66 -9.95 20.13
N ARG A 58 -1.71 -10.89 20.17
CA ARG A 58 -0.82 -11.10 21.31
C ARG A 58 0.07 -9.88 21.57
N GLN A 59 0.64 -9.30 20.52
CA GLN A 59 1.53 -8.13 20.64
C GLN A 59 0.79 -6.88 21.12
N GLU A 60 -0.40 -6.62 20.57
CA GLU A 60 -1.21 -5.43 20.89
C GLU A 60 -2.12 -5.63 22.11
N LYS A 61 -2.10 -6.83 22.72
CA LYS A 61 -2.91 -7.22 23.88
C LYS A 61 -4.41 -7.01 23.64
N VAL A 62 -4.88 -7.47 22.49
CA VAL A 62 -6.29 -7.43 22.07
C VAL A 62 -6.76 -8.83 21.68
N SER A 63 -8.06 -9.01 21.46
CA SER A 63 -8.56 -10.26 20.90
C SER A 63 -8.20 -10.38 19.42
N GLN A 64 -8.01 -11.61 18.94
CA GLN A 64 -7.86 -11.86 17.51
C GLN A 64 -9.10 -11.42 16.73
N GLN A 65 -10.29 -11.51 17.33
CA GLN A 65 -11.52 -10.99 16.75
C GLN A 65 -11.46 -9.48 16.48
N ALA A 66 -10.93 -8.69 17.42
CA ALA A 66 -10.76 -7.24 17.22
C ALA A 66 -9.81 -6.92 16.06
N VAL A 67 -8.74 -7.72 15.88
CA VAL A 67 -7.85 -7.61 14.72
C VAL A 67 -8.58 -7.97 13.44
N SER A 68 -9.40 -9.02 13.46
CA SER A 68 -10.20 -9.47 12.32
C SER A 68 -11.25 -8.45 11.89
N GLU A 69 -11.97 -7.87 12.84
CA GLU A 69 -12.95 -6.79 12.61
C GLU A 69 -12.28 -5.55 12.05
N PHE A 70 -11.11 -5.16 12.58
CA PHE A 70 -10.33 -4.06 12.03
C PHE A 70 -9.91 -4.33 10.58
N ALA A 71 -9.40 -5.53 10.27
CA ALA A 71 -8.97 -5.91 8.93
C ALA A 71 -10.12 -5.91 7.91
N ARG A 72 -11.34 -6.28 8.33
CA ARG A 72 -12.54 -6.28 7.48
C ARG A 72 -13.22 -4.90 7.37
N SER A 73 -12.88 -3.96 8.23
CA SER A 73 -13.48 -2.62 8.26
C SER A 73 -12.46 -1.56 7.87
N ALA A 74 -11.96 -0.78 8.83
CA ALA A 74 -11.06 0.34 8.61
C ALA A 74 -9.79 -0.05 7.85
N GLY A 75 -9.32 -1.30 7.97
CA GLY A 75 -8.13 -1.79 7.30
C GLY A 75 -8.34 -2.39 5.91
N SER A 76 -9.58 -2.64 5.49
CA SER A 76 -9.85 -3.45 4.29
C SER A 76 -9.29 -2.85 3.01
N SER A 77 -9.43 -1.54 2.83
CA SER A 77 -8.97 -0.86 1.60
C SER A 77 -7.46 -0.95 1.40
N LEU A 78 -6.68 -0.83 2.47
CA LEU A 78 -5.23 -0.91 2.43
C LEU A 78 -4.74 -2.32 2.10
N LEU A 79 -5.42 -3.34 2.63
CA LEU A 79 -5.09 -4.74 2.33
C LEU A 79 -5.37 -5.08 0.86
N GLU A 80 -6.46 -4.57 0.28
CA GLU A 80 -6.75 -4.76 -1.14
C GLU A 80 -5.76 -4.03 -2.05
N VAL A 81 -5.41 -2.78 -1.74
CA VAL A 81 -4.38 -2.04 -2.47
C VAL A 81 -3.03 -2.78 -2.44
N GLN A 82 -2.63 -3.31 -1.28
CA GLN A 82 -1.39 -4.09 -1.15
C GLN A 82 -1.40 -5.35 -2.05
N LYS A 83 -2.53 -6.06 -2.13
CA LYS A 83 -2.65 -7.23 -3.02
C LYS A 83 -2.51 -6.85 -4.49
N LEU A 84 -3.17 -5.76 -4.90
CA LEU A 84 -3.09 -5.25 -6.27
C LEU A 84 -1.65 -4.85 -6.62
N LEU A 85 -0.99 -4.08 -5.75
CA LEU A 85 0.41 -3.67 -5.94
C LEU A 85 1.38 -4.87 -5.94
N GLY A 86 1.17 -5.84 -5.05
CA GLY A 86 1.96 -7.09 -5.03
C GLY A 86 1.80 -7.90 -6.33
N GLY A 87 0.58 -7.94 -6.89
CA GLY A 87 0.32 -8.58 -8.18
C GLY A 87 0.98 -7.88 -9.37
N LEU A 88 1.15 -6.55 -9.32
CA LEU A 88 1.90 -5.80 -10.33
C LEU A 88 3.39 -6.16 -10.33
N SER A 89 3.98 -6.40 -9.15
CA SER A 89 5.39 -6.78 -9.04
C SER A 89 5.70 -8.13 -9.68
N GLY A 90 4.75 -9.09 -9.67
CA GLY A 90 4.97 -10.43 -10.22
C GLY A 90 4.76 -10.55 -11.74
N ARG A 91 4.26 -9.50 -12.41
CA ARG A 91 3.96 -9.53 -13.85
C ARG A 91 5.15 -9.14 -14.73
N GLY A 92 6.28 -8.74 -14.14
CA GLY A 92 7.50 -8.36 -14.86
C GLY A 92 8.57 -9.45 -14.99
N GLU A 93 8.36 -10.67 -14.46
CA GLU A 93 9.36 -11.74 -14.44
C GLU A 93 9.17 -12.81 -15.54
N GLY A 94 8.52 -12.45 -16.65
CA GLY A 94 8.21 -13.40 -17.73
C GLY A 94 8.18 -12.78 -19.11
N GLU A 95 9.33 -12.30 -19.57
CA GLU A 95 9.65 -12.11 -20.99
C GLU A 95 11.05 -12.68 -21.30
#